data_AF-A0A8T3BR56-F1
#
_entry.id   AF-A0A8T3BR56-F1
#
_cell.length_a   1.000
_cell.length_b   1.000
_cell.length_c   1.000
_cell.angle_alpha   90.00
_cell.angle_beta   90.00
_cell.angle_gamma   90.00
#
_symmetry.space_group_name_H-M   'P 1'
#
loop_
_entity.id
_entity.type
_entity.pdbx_description
1 polymer ?
#
loop_
_entity_poly.entity_id
_entity_poly.type
_entity_poly.pdbx_seq_one_letter_code
_entity_poly.pdbx_strand_id
1 'polypeptide(L)'
;MFMNASFNSINRLLDFLHNFEIVSGLSLNKHKCFFIASNKVSNARIVVINALTSFVQGQLTIKYLGIPLFKGGKKSFLFDDLITSVKNKLLSWDSNF
;
A
#
# COMPACT_ATOMS: atom_id res chain seq x y z
N MET A 1 6.40 -3.42 3.78
CA MET A 1 7.41 -3.45 4.86
C MET A 1 6.89 -2.58 6.01
N PHE A 2 7.01 -3.03 7.26
CA PHE A 2 6.64 -2.23 8.44
C PHE A 2 7.92 -1.79 9.15
N MET A 3 8.04 -0.49 9.45
CA MET A 3 9.22 0.04 10.12
C MET A 3 8.92 1.32 10.90
N ASN A 4 9.86 1.71 11.77
CA ASN A 4 9.82 3.01 12.41
C ASN A 4 10.01 4.13 11.37
N ALA A 5 9.27 5.22 11.52
CA ALA A 5 9.36 6.42 10.67
C ALA A 5 10.59 7.28 10.98
N SER A 6 11.69 6.68 11.47
CA SER A 6 12.92 7.41 11.76
C SER A 6 13.69 7.71 10.47
N PHE A 7 14.44 8.82 10.45
CA PHE A 7 15.25 9.21 9.29
C PHE A 7 16.24 8.11 8.91
N ASN A 8 16.95 7.56 9.91
CA ASN A 8 17.92 6.48 9.70
C ASN A 8 17.26 5.21 9.15
N SER A 9 16.05 4.87 9.61
CA SER A 9 15.31 3.70 9.12
C SER A 9 14.92 3.87 7.65
N ILE A 10 14.48 5.08 7.26
CA ILE A 10 14.09 5.39 5.88
C ILE A 10 15.31 5.37 4.96
N ASN A 11 16.44 5.94 5.36
CA ASN A 11 17.65 5.90 4.53
C ASN A 11 18.14 4.46 4.32
N ARG A 12 18.17 3.65 5.38
CA ARG A 12 18.52 2.22 5.24
C ARG A 12 17.57 1.47 4.30
N LEU A 13 16.28 1.82 4.28
CA LEU A 13 15.34 1.27 3.31
C LEU A 13 15.71 1.67 1.88
N LEU A 14 15.99 2.96 1.66
CA LEU A 14 16.35 3.47 0.35
C LEU A 14 17.66 2.85 -0.16
N ASP A 15 18.66 2.70 0.70
CA ASP A 15 19.91 2.02 0.38
C ASP A 15 19.66 0.55 0.02
N PHE A 16 18.81 -0.15 0.79
CA PHE A 16 18.42 -1.53 0.50
C PHE A 16 17.72 -1.63 -0.86
N LEU A 17 16.76 -0.75 -1.14
CA LEU A 17 16.03 -0.74 -2.40
C LEU A 17 16.96 -0.44 -3.57
N HIS A 18 17.89 0.51 -3.42
CA HIS A 18 18.87 0.82 -4.45
C HIS A 18 19.79 -0.38 -4.75
N ASN A 19 20.29 -1.06 -3.71
CA ASN A 19 21.08 -2.27 -3.88
C ASN A 19 20.27 -3.39 -4.56
N PHE A 20 18.99 -3.53 -4.21
CA PHE A 20 18.10 -4.46 -4.88
C PHE A 20 17.96 -4.14 -6.38
N GLU A 21 17.78 -2.86 -6.75
CA GLU A 21 17.69 -2.46 -8.16
C GLU A 21 18.97 -2.80 -8.93
N ILE A 22 20.15 -2.56 -8.34
CA ILE A 22 21.45 -2.88 -8.96
C ILE A 22 21.62 -4.39 -9.17
N VAL A 23 21.35 -5.19 -8.15
CA VAL A 23 21.59 -6.64 -8.19
C VAL A 23 20.56 -7.37 -9.04
N SER A 24 19.29 -6.96 -8.98
CA SER A 24 18.21 -7.61 -9.71
C SER A 24 18.01 -7.09 -11.15
N GLY A 25 18.51 -5.88 -11.45
CA GLY A 25 18.19 -5.16 -12.69
C GLY A 25 16.74 -4.65 -12.77
N LEU A 26 15.97 -4.74 -11.67
CA LEU A 26 14.58 -4.31 -11.62
C LEU A 26 14.47 -2.92 -10.97
N SER A 27 13.98 -1.92 -11.71
CA SER A 27 13.71 -0.59 -11.15
C SER A 27 12.33 -0.48 -10.51
N LEU A 28 12.22 0.26 -9.41
CA LEU A 28 10.95 0.53 -8.75
C LEU A 28 10.18 1.66 -9.46
N ASN A 29 8.90 1.40 -9.73
CA ASN A 29 8.00 2.46 -10.18
C ASN A 29 7.52 3.29 -8.98
N LYS A 30 8.22 4.40 -8.72
CA LYS A 30 7.93 5.30 -7.59
C LYS A 30 6.49 5.83 -7.58
N HIS A 31 5.84 5.97 -8.73
CA HIS A 31 4.44 6.42 -8.82
C HIS A 31 3.43 5.37 -8.36
N LYS A 32 3.80 4.08 -8.42
CA LYS A 32 3.00 2.97 -7.88
C LYS A 32 3.34 2.67 -6.41
N CYS A 33 4.46 3.19 -5.93
CA CYS A 33 4.87 3.08 -4.54
C CYS A 33 4.18 4.17 -3.70
N PHE A 34 3.73 3.79 -2.51
CA PHE A 34 3.16 4.70 -1.54
C PHE A 34 3.51 4.23 -0.13
N PHE A 35 3.41 5.13 0.85
CA PHE A 35 3.56 4.80 2.26
C PHE A 35 2.30 5.16 3.04
N ILE A 36 2.06 4.45 4.13
CA ILE A 36 0.98 4.76 5.07
C ILE A 36 1.61 5.06 6.42
N ALA A 37 1.30 6.23 6.97
CA ALA A 37 1.76 6.64 8.29
C ALA A 37 0.67 6.41 9.35
N SER A 38 1.09 6.08 10.57
CA SER A 38 0.19 6.04 11.74
C SER A 38 -0.15 7.47 12.17
N ASN A 39 -1.34 7.67 12.76
CA ASN A 39 -1.77 8.97 13.31
C ASN A 39 -0.85 9.53 14.41
N LYS A 40 0.08 8.71 14.93
CA LYS A 40 1.10 9.12 15.90
C LYS A 40 2.32 9.79 15.26
N VAL A 41 2.45 9.72 13.93
CA VAL A 41 3.57 10.31 13.19
C VAL A 41 3.23 11.77 12.91
N SER A 42 4.15 12.68 13.23
CA SER A 42 3.94 14.11 13.00
C SER A 42 3.92 14.46 11.50
N ASN A 43 3.18 15.51 11.13
CA ASN A 43 3.15 16.01 9.75
C ASN A 43 4.54 16.41 9.24
N ALA A 44 5.36 17.03 10.09
CA ALA A 44 6.75 17.35 9.75
C ALA A 44 7.53 16.09 9.34
N ARG A 45 7.32 14.97 10.05
CA ARG A 45 7.95 13.70 9.68
C ARG A 45 7.43 13.20 8.34
N ILE A 46 6.13 13.21 8.12
CA ILE A 46 5.49 12.79 6.86
C ILE A 46 6.09 13.54 5.66
N VAL A 47 6.26 14.86 5.78
CA VAL A 47 6.91 15.69 4.74
C VAL A 47 8.33 15.21 4.46
N VAL A 48 9.11 14.90 5.50
CA VAL A 48 10.47 14.34 5.33
C VAL A 48 10.43 12.98 4.64
N ILE A 49 9.50 12.08 4.99
CA ILE A 49 9.38 10.77 4.31
C ILE A 49 9.09 10.98 2.82
N ASN A 50 8.14 11.86 2.50
CA ASN A 50 7.76 12.14 1.12
C ASN A 50 8.95 12.74 0.33
N ALA A 51 9.66 13.70 0.92
CA ALA A 51 10.84 14.30 0.30
C ALA A 51 11.96 13.27 0.03
N LEU A 52 12.23 12.36 0.97
CA LEU A 52 13.28 11.35 0.83
C LEU A 52 12.93 10.23 -0.15
N THR A 53 11.68 9.76 -0.13
CA THR A 53 11.27 8.57 -0.88
C THR A 53 10.66 8.90 -2.24
N SER A 54 10.13 10.13 -2.39
CA SER A 54 9.23 10.52 -3.49
C SER A 54 7.98 9.63 -3.61
N PHE A 55 7.62 8.89 -2.55
CA PHE A 55 6.43 8.06 -2.52
C PHE A 55 5.21 8.88 -2.11
N VAL A 56 4.07 8.57 -2.71
CA VAL A 56 2.79 9.19 -2.33
C VAL A 56 2.40 8.74 -0.92
N GLN A 57 1.86 9.65 -0.11
CA GLN A 57 1.23 9.26 1.15
C GLN A 57 -0.17 8.69 0.88
N GLY A 58 -0.39 7.44 1.26
CA GLY A 58 -1.69 6.78 1.23
C GLY A 58 -2.37 6.76 2.60
N GLN A 59 -3.62 6.28 2.60
CA GLN A 59 -4.43 6.05 3.80
C GLN A 59 -5.12 4.69 3.70
N LEU A 60 -5.40 4.07 4.85
CA LEU A 60 -6.27 2.87 4.91
C LEU A 60 -7.73 3.34 4.86
N THR A 61 -8.65 2.64 4.21
CA THR A 61 -8.60 1.28 3.64
C THR A 61 -8.07 1.24 2.21
N ILE A 62 -7.12 0.35 1.89
CA ILE A 62 -6.60 0.14 0.53
C ILE A 62 -7.03 -1.22 -0.03
N LYS A 63 -7.15 -1.37 -1.35
CA LYS A 63 -7.28 -2.70 -1.98
C LYS A 63 -5.89 -3.26 -2.28
N TYR A 64 -5.60 -4.45 -1.77
CA TYR A 64 -4.35 -5.17 -2.04
C TYR A 64 -4.69 -6.59 -2.47
N LEU A 65 -4.27 -6.96 -3.68
CA LEU A 65 -4.60 -8.26 -4.30
C LEU A 65 -6.11 -8.56 -4.28
N GLY A 66 -6.94 -7.54 -4.51
CA GLY A 66 -8.40 -7.67 -4.53
C GLY A 66 -9.07 -7.67 -3.15
N ILE A 67 -8.31 -7.65 -2.06
CA ILE A 67 -8.83 -7.69 -0.68
C ILE A 67 -8.61 -6.33 0.00
N PRO A 68 -9.58 -5.81 0.79
CA PRO A 68 -9.39 -4.61 1.58
C PRO A 68 -8.38 -4.83 2.72
N LEU A 69 -7.35 -4.00 2.79
CA LEU A 69 -6.48 -3.85 3.96
C LEU A 69 -6.91 -2.63 4.75
N PHE A 70 -7.15 -2.83 6.04
CA PHE A 70 -7.63 -1.81 6.96
C PHE A 70 -7.04 -2.02 8.36
N LYS A 71 -7.17 -1.00 9.21
CA LYS A 71 -6.73 -1.04 10.60
C LYS A 71 -7.93 -1.23 11.53
N GLY A 72 -7.81 -2.13 12.50
CA GLY A 72 -8.82 -2.35 13.54
C GLY A 72 -9.57 -3.69 13.38
N GLY A 73 -10.67 -3.83 14.11
CA GLY A 73 -11.52 -5.02 14.06
C GLY A 73 -12.15 -5.24 12.68
N LYS A 74 -12.43 -6.51 12.35
CA LYS A 74 -13.11 -6.89 11.11
C LYS A 74 -14.50 -6.24 11.08
N LYS A 75 -14.80 -5.53 9.99
CA LYS A 75 -16.15 -4.99 9.72
C LYS A 75 -16.64 -5.57 8.41
N SER A 76 -17.84 -6.16 8.42
CA SER A 76 -18.41 -6.86 7.26
C SER A 76 -18.47 -5.97 6.01
N PHE A 77 -18.89 -4.71 6.17
CA PHE A 77 -19.05 -3.77 5.06
C PHE A 77 -17.77 -3.51 4.26
N LEU A 78 -16.59 -3.73 4.85
CA LEU A 78 -15.32 -3.52 4.15
C LEU A 78 -15.13 -4.52 3.00
N PHE A 79 -15.86 -5.64 3.02
CA PHE A 79 -15.80 -6.70 2.02
C PHE A 79 -16.94 -6.64 1.00
N ASP A 80 -17.84 -5.66 1.08
CA ASP A 80 -19.02 -5.57 0.19
C ASP A 80 -18.64 -5.51 -1.29
N ASP A 81 -17.57 -4.78 -1.62
CA ASP A 81 -17.01 -4.72 -2.98
C ASP A 81 -16.58 -6.10 -3.49
N LEU A 82 -15.94 -6.89 -2.62
CA LEU A 82 -15.48 -8.24 -2.95
C LEU A 82 -16.67 -9.17 -3.16
N ILE A 83 -17.66 -9.10 -2.27
CA ILE A 83 -18.91 -9.87 -2.39
C ILE A 83 -19.63 -9.51 -3.69
N THR A 84 -19.72 -8.22 -4.01
CA THR A 84 -20.34 -7.73 -5.25
C THR A 84 -19.60 -8.22 -6.48
N SER A 85 -18.27 -8.21 -6.47
CA SER A 85 -17.44 -8.74 -7.56
C SER A 85 -17.68 -10.24 -7.80
N VAL A 86 -17.81 -11.03 -6.73
CA VAL A 86 -18.14 -12.46 -6.83
C VAL A 86 -19.55 -12.67 -7.39
N LYS A 87 -20.55 -11.93 -6.87
CA LYS A 87 -21.94 -11.99 -7.37
C LYS A 87 -22.03 -11.67 -8.86
N ASN A 88 -21.38 -10.58 -9.30
CA ASN A 88 -21.37 -10.18 -10.70
C ASN A 88 -20.77 -11.26 -11.60
N LYS A 89 -19.74 -11.97 -11.13
CA LYS A 89 -19.13 -13.06 -11.88
C LYS A 89 -20.04 -14.27 -12.01
N LEU A 90 -20.79 -14.62 -10.95
CA LEU A 90 -21.81 -15.68 -11.00
C LEU A 90 -22.94 -15.33 -11.95
N LEU A 91 -23.50 -14.11 -11.85
CA LEU A 91 -24.58 -13.64 -12.74
C LEU A 91 -24.14 -13.62 -14.20
N SER A 92 -22.90 -13.21 -14.47
CA SER A 92 -22.34 -13.25 -15.82
C SER A 92 -22.23 -14.67 -16.37
N TRP A 93 -22.13 -15.71 -15.54
CA TRP A 93 -22.13 -17.09 -16.01
C TRP A 93 -23.54 -17.59 -16.31
N ASP A 94 -24.49 -17.27 -15.44
CA ASP A 94 -25.90 -17.61 -15.65
C ASP A 94 -26.49 -16.95 -16.91
N SER A 95 -26.07 -15.72 -17.23
CA SER A 95 -26.55 -14.99 -18.42
C SER A 95 -25.93 -15.44 -19.74
N ASN A 96 -24.87 -16.25 -19.70
CA ASN A 96 -24.20 -16.78 -20.90
C ASN A 96 -24.68 -18.20 -21.26
N PHE A 97 -25.69 -18.71 -20.55
CA PHE A 97 -26.49 -19.88 -20.91
C PHE A 97 -27.88 -19.44 -21.38
#